data_AF-A0A1Z7M8Y6-F1
#
_entry.id   AF-A0A1Z7M8Y6-F1
#
_cell.length_a   1.000
_cell.length_b   1.000
_cell.length_c   1.000
_cell.angle_alpha   90.00
_cell.angle_beta   90.00
_cell.angle_gamma   90.00
#
_symmetry.space_group_name_H-M   'P 1'
#
loop_
_entity.id
_entity.type
_entity.pdbx_description
1 polymer ?
#
loop_
_entity_poly.entity_id
_entity_poly.type
_entity_poly.pdbx_seq_one_letter_code
_entity_poly.pdbx_strand_id
1 'polypeptide(L)' 'MEEFQMDIHLSCPWCGGSEILVDHRTKATISVQCAKCRKIYKAYLDLLKTEKSKAQKRMG' A
#
# COMPACT_ATOMS: atom_id res chain seq x y z
N MET A 1 14.01 3.33 -23.69
CA MET A 1 13.59 3.93 -22.41
C MET A 1 13.65 2.78 -21.43
N GLU A 2 14.74 2.66 -20.68
CA GLU A 2 14.92 1.55 -19.73
C GLU A 2 13.89 1.72 -18.61
N GLU A 3 12.87 0.87 -18.64
CA GLU A 3 11.91 0.69 -17.56
C GLU A 3 12.68 0.03 -16.41
N PHE A 4 13.25 0.84 -15.52
CA PHE A 4 13.82 0.36 -14.27
C PHE A 4 12.66 -0.17 -13.42
N GLN A 5 12.39 -1.47 -13.58
CA GLN A 5 11.42 -2.21 -12.80
C GLN A 5 11.90 -2.25 -11.35
N MET A 6 11.35 -1.39 -10.52
CA MET A 6 11.65 -1.35 -9.09
C MET A 6 10.55 -2.11 -8.38
N ASP A 7 10.73 -3.43 -8.20
CA ASP A 7 9.81 -4.26 -7.43
C ASP A 7 9.80 -3.81 -5.96
N ILE A 8 8.94 -2.85 -5.63
CA ILE A 8 8.80 -2.38 -4.25
C ILE A 8 7.79 -3.30 -3.57
N HIS A 9 8.30 -4.13 -2.66
CA HIS A 9 7.49 -4.99 -1.80
C HIS A 9 7.00 -4.21 -0.58
N LEU A 10 5.73 -3.81 -0.59
CA LEU A 10 5.08 -3.17 0.57
C LEU A 10 4.28 -4.20 1.38
N SER A 11 4.80 -4.56 2.55
CA SER A 11 4.15 -5.49 3.47
C SER A 11 2.96 -4.86 4.19
N CYS A 12 1.95 -5.67 4.47
CA CYS A 12 0.79 -5.22 5.24
C CYS A 12 1.22 -4.78 6.66
N PRO A 13 0.94 -3.54 7.08
CA PRO A 13 1.31 -3.07 8.42
C PRO A 13 0.49 -3.74 9.53
N TRP A 14 -0.53 -4.54 9.20
CA TRP A 14 -1.37 -5.26 10.15
C TRP A 14 -0.88 -6.66 10.45
N CYS A 15 -0.61 -7.45 9.41
CA CYS A 15 -0.27 -8.88 9.55
C CYS A 15 1.12 -9.24 9.02
N GLY A 16 1.82 -8.29 8.38
CA GLY A 16 3.10 -8.53 7.72
C GLY A 16 3.05 -9.44 6.50
N GLY A 17 1.90 -10.07 6.20
CA GLY A 17 1.85 -11.23 5.31
C GLY A 17 1.22 -11.01 3.94
N SER A 18 0.83 -9.79 3.55
CA SER A 18 0.51 -9.47 2.15
C SER A 18 1.49 -8.45 1.65
N GLU A 19 2.00 -8.67 0.44
CA GLU A 19 2.94 -7.80 -0.23
C GLU A 19 2.23 -7.17 -1.44
N ILE A 20 2.40 -5.87 -1.61
CA ILE A 20 1.96 -5.17 -2.83
C ILE A 20 3.20 -4.99 -3.67
N LEU A 21 3.11 -5.39 -4.94
CA LEU A 21 4.10 -5.08 -5.97
C LEU A 21 3.68 -3.77 -6.64
N VAL A 22 4.62 -2.85 -6.72
CA VAL A 22 4.40 -1.54 -7.36
C VAL A 22 5.52 -1.35 -8.35
N ASP A 23 5.14 -1.26 -9.62
CA ASP A 23 6.08 -1.21 -10.75
C ASP A 23 6.81 0.14 -10.85
N HIS A 24 6.11 1.24 -10.53
CA HIS A 24 6.64 2.60 -10.67
C HIS A 24 6.45 3.46 -9.43
N ARG A 25 7.52 4.15 -9.04
CA ARG A 25 7.51 5.13 -7.94
C ARG A 25 6.72 6.37 -8.36
N THR A 26 5.45 6.39 -7.99
CA THR A 26 4.51 7.44 -8.37
C THR A 26 4.08 8.21 -7.13
N LYS A 27 3.83 9.52 -7.26
CA LYS A 27 3.31 10.37 -6.17
C LYS A 27 1.82 10.13 -5.93
N ALA A 28 1.48 8.87 -5.63
CA ALA A 28 0.13 8.38 -5.43
C ALA A 28 0.03 7.68 -4.07
N THR A 29 -1.12 7.89 -3.44
CA THR A 29 -1.52 7.20 -2.22
C THR A 29 -2.63 6.24 -2.59
N ILE A 30 -2.35 4.94 -2.55
CA ILE A 30 -3.36 3.91 -2.84
C ILE A 30 -3.90 3.33 -1.53
N SER A 31 -5.20 3.03 -1.52
CA SER A 31 -5.81 2.27 -0.44
C SER A 31 -5.82 0.80 -0.84
N VAL A 32 -5.11 -0.03 -0.10
CA VAL A 32 -5.02 -1.46 -0.38
C VAL A 32 -5.70 -2.24 0.72
N GLN A 33 -6.49 -3.22 0.31
CA GLN A 33 -7.06 -4.22 1.22
C GLN A 33 -6.14 -5.44 1.26
N CYS A 34 -5.68 -5.81 2.45
CA CYS A 34 -4.87 -7.01 2.64
C CYS A 34 -5.69 -8.27 2.34
N ALA A 35 -5.21 -9.14 1.46
CA ALA A 35 -5.87 -10.42 1.18
C ALA A 35 -5.93 -11.36 2.40
N LYS A 36 -4.91 -11.32 3.29
CA LYS A 36 -4.85 -12.15 4.51
C LYS A 36 -5.78 -11.65 5.61
N CYS A 37 -5.57 -10.42 6.10
CA CYS A 37 -6.30 -9.91 7.27
C CYS A 37 -7.55 -9.10 6.90
N ARG A 38 -7.82 -8.88 5.61
CA ARG A 38 -8.92 -8.06 5.06
C ARG A 38 -8.98 -6.62 5.57
N LYS A 39 -7.96 -6.17 6.30
CA LYS A 39 -7.82 -4.78 6.75
C LYS A 39 -7.36 -3.92 5.59
N ILE A 40 -7.87 -2.70 5.56
CA ILE A 40 -7.47 -1.68 4.60
C ILE A 40 -6.32 -0.87 5.20
N TYR A 41 -5.32 -0.58 4.39
CA TYR A 41 -4.19 0.27 4.74
C TYR A 41 -3.85 1.20 3.58
N LYS A 42 -3.18 2.31 3.89
CA LYS A 42 -2.73 3.26 2.87
C LYS A 42 -1.29 2.93 2.52
N ALA A 43 -0.99 2.81 1.24
CA ALA A 43 0.37 2.68 0.74
C ALA A 43 0.74 3.96 -0.01
N TYR A 44 1.76 4.64 0.49
CA TYR A 44 2.36 5.81 -0.15
C TYR A 44 3.49 5.34 -1.03
N LEU A 45 3.25 5.38 -2.35
CA LEU A 45 4.22 4.90 -3.34
C LEU A 45 5.41 5.86 -3.49
N ASP A 46 5.21 7.14 -3.18
CA ASP A 46 6.27 8.16 -3.14
C ASP A 46 7.33 7.85 -2.06
N LEU A 47 6.83 7.58 -0.84
CA LEU A 47 7.62 7.38 0.37
C LEU A 47 7.98 5.92 0.62
N LEU A 48 7.43 4.99 -0.17
CA LEU A 48 7.54 3.54 0.03
C LEU A 48 7.14 3.13 1.45
N LYS A 49 6.08 3.77 1.96
CA LYS A 49 5.59 3.56 3.32
C LYS A 49 4.15 3.09 3.31
N THR A 50 3.85 2.15 4.19
CA THR A 50 2.47 1.75 4.48
C THR A 50 2.03 2.30 5.82
N GLU A 51 0.89 2.96 5.86
CA GLU A 51 0.24 3.37 7.11
C GLU A 51 -1.04 2.58 7.35
N LYS A 52 -1.27 2.25 8.63
CA LYS A 52 -2.52 1.64 9.08
C LYS A 52 -3.66 2.63 8.85
N SER A 53 -4.54 2.34 7.90
CA SER A 53 -5.72 3.18 7.69
C SER A 53 -6.72 2.88 8.80
N LYS A 54 -7.09 3.91 9.58
CA LYS A 54 -8.27 3.82 10.45
C LYS A 54 -9.51 3.92 9.55
N ALA A 55 -10.52 3.11 9.83
CA ALA A 55 -11.81 3.22 9.16
C ALA A 55 -12.39 4.60 9.46
N GLN A 56 -12.52 5.44 8.43
CA GLN A 56 -13.18 6.74 8.58
C GLN A 56 -14.70 6.50 8.49
N LYS A 57 -15.41 6.75 9.59
CA LYS A 57 -16.88 6.76 9.57
C LYS A 57 -17.32 7.85 8.58
N ARG A 58 -18.30 7.55 7.72
CA ARG A 58 -18.96 8.58 6.92
C ARG A 58 -19.59 9.57 7.91
N MET A 59 -19.28 10.85 7.76
CA MET A 59 -19.94 11.91 8.50
C MET A 59 -21.32 12.05 7.85
N GLY A 60 -22.34 11.52 8.53
CA GLY A 60 -23.74 11.64 8.12
C GLY A 60 -24.26 13.05 8.37
#